data_AF-A0A182NFY7-F1
#
_entry.id   AF-A0A182NFY7-F1
#
_cell.length_a   1.000
_cell.length_b   1.000
_cell.length_c   1.000
_cell.angle_alpha   90.00
_cell.angle_beta   90.00
_cell.angle_gamma   90.00
#
_symmetry.space_group_name_H-M   'P 1'
#
loop_
_entity.id
_entity.type
_entity.pdbx_description
1 polymer ?
#
loop_
_entity_poly.entity_id
_entity_poly.type
_entity_poly.pdbx_seq_one_letter_code
_entity_poly.pdbx_strand_id
1 'polypeptide(L)'
;MRNLTVSSARFADAHDNHVMLWSAERVLSVGLLCVIPVGIMFPSKIGDTLMAISIVNHQHWGLEAMVTDYVRAILFGRIVPKLAHGLLIALSAVTLGGLFYFNYNDIGIAGVVRKIWNTKAKEQ
;
A
#
# COMPACT_ATOMS: atom_id res chain seq x y z
N MET A 1 -33.74 15.69 -14.11
CA MET A 1 -32.65 15.52 -13.11
C MET A 1 -31.60 14.59 -13.70
N ARG A 2 -30.38 15.07 -13.97
CA ARG A 2 -29.29 14.25 -14.53
C ARG A 2 -28.73 13.35 -13.42
N ASN A 3 -28.75 12.04 -13.63
CA ASN A 3 -28.10 11.07 -12.74
C ASN A 3 -26.59 11.25 -12.83
N LEU A 4 -26.01 11.98 -11.87
CA LEU A 4 -24.56 12.06 -11.67
C LEU A 4 -24.09 10.76 -11.01
N THR A 5 -23.86 9.75 -11.84
CA THR A 5 -23.31 8.46 -11.42
C THR A 5 -21.79 8.53 -11.47
N VAL A 6 -21.16 8.55 -10.29
CA VAL A 6 -19.70 8.58 -10.10
C VAL A 6 -19.20 7.15 -9.88
N SER A 7 -19.46 6.26 -10.83
CA SER A 7 -18.94 4.89 -10.79
C SER A 7 -17.54 4.87 -11.38
N SER A 8 -16.60 4.22 -10.71
CA SER A 8 -15.22 3.98 -11.17
C SER A 8 -15.18 3.37 -12.59
N ALA A 9 -16.24 2.65 -12.97
CA ALA A 9 -16.43 2.07 -14.31
C ALA A 9 -16.54 3.12 -15.45
N ARG A 10 -16.76 4.41 -15.15
CA ARG A 10 -16.73 5.48 -16.16
C ARG A 10 -15.44 6.31 -16.16
N PHE A 11 -14.61 6.21 -15.13
CA PHE A 11 -13.21 6.65 -15.22
C PHE A 11 -12.35 5.61 -15.98
N ALA A 12 -12.83 4.38 -16.04
CA ALA A 12 -12.38 3.31 -16.94
C ALA A 12 -12.80 3.50 -18.41
N ASP A 13 -13.63 4.50 -18.74
CA ASP A 13 -14.12 4.77 -20.11
C ASP A 13 -13.13 5.61 -20.94
N ALA A 14 -11.83 5.43 -20.69
CA ALA A 14 -10.76 5.84 -21.59
C ALA A 14 -9.90 4.60 -21.86
N HIS A 15 -10.14 4.00 -23.02
CA HIS A 15 -9.38 2.94 -23.68
C HIS A 15 -7.90 2.85 -23.21
N ASP A 16 -7.42 1.65 -22.89
CA ASP A 16 -6.01 1.22 -22.63
C ASP A 16 -5.38 1.32 -21.22
N ASN A 17 -5.95 1.98 -20.21
CA ASN A 17 -5.18 2.22 -18.97
C ASN A 17 -5.11 1.06 -17.96
N HIS A 18 -6.03 0.08 -18.02
CA HIS A 18 -6.09 -1.01 -17.02
C HIS A 18 -5.01 -2.08 -17.19
N VAL A 19 -4.60 -2.37 -18.42
CA VAL A 19 -3.54 -3.35 -18.70
C VAL A 19 -2.19 -2.85 -18.20
N MET A 20 -1.94 -1.55 -18.37
CA MET A 20 -0.73 -0.89 -17.85
C MET A 20 -0.69 -0.89 -16.32
N LEU A 21 -1.79 -0.53 -15.66
CA LEU A 21 -1.88 -0.56 -14.20
C LEU A 21 -1.68 -1.98 -13.67
N TRP A 22 -2.37 -2.96 -14.24
CA TRP A 22 -2.21 -4.36 -13.86
C TRP A 22 -0.76 -4.85 -14.05
N SER A 23 -0.12 -4.47 -15.16
CA SER A 23 1.28 -4.81 -15.42
C SER A 23 2.20 -4.17 -14.37
N ALA A 24 1.97 -2.90 -14.02
CA ALA A 24 2.74 -2.21 -12.98
C ALA A 24 2.58 -2.87 -11.61
N GLU A 25 1.37 -3.33 -11.25
CA GLU A 25 1.15 -4.12 -10.02
C GLU A 25 1.97 -5.40 -10.01
N ARG A 26 2.01 -6.14 -11.13
CA ARG A 26 2.79 -7.38 -11.24
C ARG A 26 4.28 -7.10 -11.12
N VAL A 27 4.78 -6.07 -11.80
CA VAL A 27 6.18 -5.64 -11.73
C VAL A 27 6.56 -5.26 -10.31
N LEU A 28 5.73 -4.47 -9.62
CA LEU A 28 5.98 -4.11 -8.22
C LEU A 28 5.99 -5.33 -7.30
N SER A 29 5.05 -6.25 -7.50
CA SER A 29 4.95 -7.49 -6.71
C SER A 29 6.19 -8.38 -6.86
N VAL A 30 6.67 -8.54 -8.09
CA VAL A 30 7.92 -9.27 -8.37
C VAL A 30 9.13 -8.50 -7.82
N GLY A 31 9.16 -7.17 -7.99
CA GLY A 31 10.23 -6.32 -7.47
C GLY A 31 10.39 -6.41 -5.95
N LEU A 32 9.28 -6.53 -5.21
CA LEU A 32 9.29 -6.72 -3.76
C LEU A 32 10.05 -7.96 -3.30
N LEU A 33 10.10 -9.02 -4.12
CA LEU A 33 10.90 -10.23 -3.84
C LEU A 33 12.39 -9.92 -3.75
N CYS A 34 12.87 -8.86 -4.40
CA CYS A 34 14.25 -8.39 -4.30
C CYS A 34 14.40 -7.28 -3.27
N VAL A 35 13.49 -6.28 -3.28
CA VAL A 35 13.59 -5.08 -2.43
C VAL A 35 13.60 -5.42 -0.95
N ILE A 36 12.72 -6.32 -0.48
CA ILE A 36 12.64 -6.68 0.94
C ILE A 36 13.91 -7.39 1.44
N PRO A 37 14.35 -8.53 0.86
CA PRO A 37 15.53 -9.23 1.39
C PRO A 37 16.80 -8.40 1.26
N VAL A 38 16.99 -7.66 0.15
CA VAL A 38 18.16 -6.80 -0.02
C VAL A 38 18.13 -5.64 0.97
N GLY A 39 16.98 -4.99 1.17
CA GLY A 39 16.83 -3.88 2.12
C GLY A 39 17.10 -4.31 3.57
N ILE A 40 16.66 -5.51 3.95
CA ILE A 40 16.96 -6.07 5.27
C ILE A 40 18.43 -6.50 5.40
N MET A 41 19.04 -7.07 4.35
CA MET A 41 20.43 -7.55 4.35
C MET A 41 21.47 -6.41 4.34
N PHE A 42 21.16 -5.30 3.67
CA PHE A 42 22.03 -4.13 3.58
C PHE A 42 21.28 -2.86 4.05
N PRO A 43 21.14 -2.66 5.38
CA PRO A 43 20.36 -1.56 5.93
C PRO A 43 20.91 -0.21 5.48
N SER A 44 20.04 0.61 4.90
CA SER A 44 20.35 1.97 4.49
C SER A 44 19.06 2.79 4.44
N LYS A 45 19.15 4.10 4.67
CA LYS A 45 17.97 4.98 4.58
C LYS A 45 17.30 4.93 3.20
N ILE A 46 18.09 4.80 2.14
CA ILE A 46 17.59 4.66 0.77
C ILE A 46 16.84 3.32 0.60
N GLY A 47 17.42 2.22 1.07
CA GLY A 47 16.78 0.91 1.04
C GLY A 47 15.48 0.86 1.85
N ASP A 48 15.47 1.45 3.04
CA ASP A 48 14.27 1.55 3.88
C ASP A 48 13.19 2.41 3.23
N THR A 49 13.55 3.53 2.59
CA THR A 49 12.60 4.36 1.84
C THR A 49 12.04 3.63 0.63
N LEU A 50 12.87 2.90 -0.13
CA LEU A 50 12.42 2.08 -1.26
C LEU A 50 11.46 0.97 -0.78
N MET A 51 11.78 0.33 0.34
CA MET A 51 10.95 -0.70 0.96
C MET A 51 9.62 -0.10 1.46
N ALA A 52 9.63 1.08 2.08
CA ALA A 52 8.41 1.78 2.50
C ALA A 52 7.47 2.07 1.33
N ILE A 53 7.99 2.69 0.26
CA ILE A 53 7.20 3.01 -0.95
C ILE A 53 6.64 1.72 -1.56
N SER A 54 7.50 0.72 -1.75
CA SER A 54 7.12 -0.51 -2.44
C SER A 54 6.05 -1.30 -1.67
N ILE A 55 6.24 -1.45 -0.34
CA ILE A 55 5.30 -2.18 0.52
C ILE A 55 3.97 -1.43 0.57
N VAL A 56 3.96 -0.13 0.87
CA VAL A 56 2.70 0.63 0.99
C VAL A 56 1.92 0.62 -0.31
N ASN A 57 2.59 0.79 -1.45
CA ASN A 57 1.92 0.82 -2.74
C ASN A 57 1.35 -0.55 -3.14
N HIS A 58 2.08 -1.65 -2.88
CA HIS A 58 1.57 -3.00 -3.08
C HIS A 58 0.35 -3.30 -2.19
N GLN A 59 0.41 -2.89 -0.91
CA GLN A 59 -0.72 -3.03 0.01
C GLN A 59 -1.91 -2.17 -0.42
N HIS A 60 -1.69 -0.94 -0.91
CA HIS A 60 -2.75 -0.06 -1.38
C HIS A 60 -3.57 -0.69 -2.51
N TRP A 61 -2.91 -1.15 -3.59
CA TRP A 61 -3.59 -1.80 -4.71
C TRP A 61 -4.27 -3.12 -4.30
N GLY A 62 -3.63 -3.91 -3.43
CA GLY A 62 -4.23 -5.14 -2.90
C GLY A 62 -5.50 -4.87 -2.08
N LEU A 63 -5.47 -3.89 -1.19
CA LEU A 63 -6.63 -3.49 -0.39
C LEU A 63 -7.71 -2.80 -1.24
N GLU A 64 -7.34 -2.06 -2.28
CA GLU A 64 -8.29 -1.43 -3.20
C GLU A 64 -9.12 -2.48 -3.93
N ALA A 65 -8.48 -3.58 -4.39
CA ALA A 65 -9.18 -4.72 -4.95
C ALA A 65 -10.14 -5.34 -3.91
N MET A 66 -9.71 -5.55 -2.67
CA MET A 66 -10.58 -6.06 -1.60
C MET A 66 -11.78 -5.14 -1.33
N VAL A 67 -11.59 -3.83 -1.27
CA VAL A 67 -12.68 -2.87 -1.07
C VAL A 67 -13.67 -2.94 -2.23
N THR A 68 -13.16 -3.01 -3.46
CA THR A 68 -13.98 -3.11 -4.68
C THR A 68 -14.83 -4.39 -4.70
N ASP A 69 -14.26 -5.52 -4.31
CA ASP A 69 -14.92 -6.82 -4.37
C ASP A 69 -15.96 -7.01 -3.25
N TYR A 70 -15.66 -6.53 -2.03
CA TYR A 70 -16.46 -6.84 -0.85
C TYR A 70 -17.34 -5.68 -0.36
N VAL A 71 -16.92 -4.41 -0.52
CA VAL A 71 -17.70 -3.24 -0.08
C VAL A 71 -18.65 -2.81 -1.19
N ARG A 72 -19.57 -3.70 -1.55
CA ARG A 72 -20.48 -3.49 -2.67
C ARG A 72 -21.66 -2.59 -2.29
N ALA A 73 -22.04 -1.70 -3.21
CA ALA A 73 -23.15 -0.77 -3.01
C ALA A 73 -24.51 -1.46 -2.78
N ILE A 74 -24.69 -2.69 -3.27
CA ILE A 74 -25.89 -3.50 -3.03
C ILE A 74 -26.01 -3.94 -1.56
N LEU A 75 -24.89 -4.07 -0.85
CA LEU A 75 -24.85 -4.49 0.56
C LEU A 75 -24.85 -3.28 1.51
N PHE A 76 -24.14 -2.21 1.14
CA PHE A 76 -23.84 -1.09 2.05
C PHE A 76 -24.40 0.27 1.60
N GLY A 77 -25.19 0.30 0.51
CA GLY A 77 -25.65 1.54 -0.10
C GLY A 77 -24.54 2.29 -0.85
N ARG A 78 -24.89 3.43 -1.47
CA ARG A 78 -23.99 4.13 -2.41
C ARG A 78 -22.88 4.96 -1.75
N ILE A 79 -23.00 5.24 -0.45
CA ILE A 79 -22.09 6.14 0.27
C ILE A 79 -20.88 5.39 0.82
N VAL A 80 -21.11 4.24 1.46
CA VAL A 80 -20.06 3.47 2.15
C VAL A 80 -18.90 3.06 1.24
N PRO A 81 -19.09 2.56 0.01
CA PRO A 81 -17.97 2.20 -0.86
C PRO A 81 -17.05 3.39 -1.17
N LYS A 82 -17.63 4.58 -1.37
CA LYS A 82 -16.86 5.80 -1.64
C LYS A 82 -16.04 6.23 -0.42
N LEU A 83 -16.65 6.16 0.76
CA LEU A 83 -15.95 6.42 2.02
C LEU A 83 -14.84 5.41 2.25
N ALA A 84 -15.05 4.13 1.96
CA ALA A 84 -14.04 3.08 2.10
C ALA A 84 -12.81 3.34 1.22
N HIS A 85 -13.00 3.69 -0.06
CA HIS A 85 -11.87 4.09 -0.92
C HIS A 85 -11.18 5.38 -0.43
N GLY A 86 -11.94 6.37 0.03
CA GLY A 86 -11.37 7.61 0.59
C GLY A 86 -10.52 7.34 1.84
N LEU A 87 -11.02 6.49 2.74
CA LEU A 87 -10.29 6.07 3.94
C LEU A 87 -9.06 5.24 3.59
N LEU A 88 -9.13 4.38 2.58
CA LEU A 88 -7.96 3.62 2.11
C LEU A 88 -6.85 4.54 1.60
N ILE A 89 -7.18 5.57 0.82
CA ILE A 89 -6.20 6.57 0.37
C ILE A 89 -5.59 7.31 1.57
N ALA A 90 -6.42 7.77 2.49
CA ALA A 90 -5.95 8.46 3.69
C ALA A 90 -5.02 7.57 4.54
N LEU A 91 -5.41 6.31 4.75
CA LEU A 91 -4.61 5.32 5.46
C LEU A 91 -3.26 5.13 4.79
N SER A 92 -3.23 4.87 3.47
CA SER A 92 -1.98 4.68 2.73
C SER A 92 -1.07 5.91 2.79
N ALA A 93 -1.63 7.12 2.67
CA ALA A 93 -0.86 8.36 2.75
C ALA A 93 -0.27 8.57 4.16
N VAL A 94 -1.06 8.37 5.21
CA VAL A 94 -0.60 8.47 6.60
C VAL A 94 0.46 7.42 6.91
N THR A 95 0.27 6.17 6.47
CA THR A 95 1.27 5.11 6.65
C THR A 95 2.57 5.43 5.93
N LEU A 96 2.52 5.88 4.67
CA LEU A 96 3.72 6.24 3.91
C LEU A 96 4.45 7.43 4.54
N GLY A 97 3.72 8.48 4.91
CA GLY A 97 4.29 9.65 5.57
C GLY A 97 4.92 9.29 6.93
N GLY A 98 4.26 8.44 7.71
CA GLY A 98 4.77 7.92 8.97
C GLY A 98 6.05 7.09 8.78
N LEU A 99 6.10 6.23 7.76
CA LEU A 99 7.30 5.44 7.45
C LEU A 99 8.44 6.31 6.93
N PHE A 100 8.18 7.36 6.16
CA PHE A 100 9.21 8.33 5.81
C PHE A 100 9.75 9.02 7.04
N TYR A 101 8.87 9.57 7.89
CA TYR A 101 9.32 10.18 9.15
C TYR A 101 10.17 9.20 9.97
N PHE A 102 9.73 7.94 10.08
CA PHE A 102 10.44 6.89 10.79
C PHE A 102 11.82 6.57 10.19
N ASN A 103 11.93 6.45 8.87
CA ASN A 103 13.19 6.17 8.19
C ASN A 103 14.22 7.31 8.32
N TYR A 104 13.75 8.56 8.37
CA TYR A 104 14.63 9.73 8.48
C TYR A 104 15.00 10.07 9.92
N ASN A 105 14.10 9.84 10.89
CA ASN A 105 14.27 10.29 12.28
C ASN A 105 14.55 9.15 13.30
N ASP A 106 14.48 7.88 12.88
CA ASP A 106 14.75 6.72 13.74
C ASP A 106 15.68 5.72 13.02
N ILE A 107 15.81 4.50 13.57
CA ILE A 107 16.67 3.42 13.08
C ILE A 107 16.22 2.80 11.74
N GLY A 108 15.06 3.20 11.23
CA GLY A 108 14.52 2.70 9.95
C GLY A 108 13.95 1.28 10.01
N ILE A 109 13.25 0.89 8.94
CA ILE A 109 12.51 -0.38 8.89
C ILE A 109 13.44 -1.59 9.06
N ALA A 110 14.52 -1.68 8.28
CA ALA A 110 15.48 -2.78 8.39
C ALA A 110 16.14 -2.82 9.78
N GLY A 111 16.42 -1.66 10.38
CA GLY A 111 16.94 -1.54 11.74
C GLY A 111 15.99 -2.13 12.77
N VAL A 112 14.70 -1.81 12.71
CA VAL A 112 13.67 -2.39 13.59
C VAL A 112 13.56 -3.89 13.41
N VAL A 113 13.45 -4.37 12.16
CA VAL A 113 13.31 -5.80 11.88
C VAL A 113 14.47 -6.56 12.51
N ARG A 114 15.70 -6.08 12.34
CA ARG A 114 16.90 -6.68 12.96
C ARG A 114 16.87 -6.61 14.49
N LYS A 115 16.43 -5.48 15.06
CA LYS A 115 16.36 -5.31 16.52
C LYS A 115 15.34 -6.26 17.15
N ILE A 116 14.16 -6.39 16.54
CA ILE A 116 13.12 -7.34 16.98
C ILE A 116 13.67 -8.76 16.92
N TRP A 117 14.32 -9.13 15.80
CA TRP A 117 14.86 -10.48 15.61
C TRP A 117 15.98 -10.84 16.60
N ASN A 118 16.74 -9.84 17.07
CA ASN A 118 17.84 -10.04 18.02
C ASN A 118 17.40 -9.91 19.49
N THR A 119 16.12 -9.71 19.77
CA THR A 119 15.63 -9.58 21.14
C THR A 119 15.68 -10.95 21.84
N LYS A 120 16.51 -11.08 22.88
CA LYS A 120 16.52 -12.27 23.75
C LYS A 120 15.36 -12.19 24.74
N ALA A 121 14.74 -13.33 25.03
CA ALA A 121 13.73 -13.41 26.09
C ALA A 121 14.36 -13.02 27.43
N LYS A 122 13.65 -12.24 28.23
CA LYS A 122 14.09 -11.86 29.57
C LYS A 122 13.95 -13.09 30.45
N GLU A 123 15.07 -13.73 30.80
CA GLU A 123 15.07 -14.76 31.85
C GLU A 123 14.64 -14.07 33.16
N GLN A 124 13.55 -14.58 33.76
CA GLN A 124 13.00 -14.11 35.02
C GLN A 124 13.69 -14.77 36.20
#